data_AF-A0A382VW80-F1
#
_entry.id   AF-A0A382VW80-F1
#
_cell.length_a   1.000
_cell.length_b   1.000
_cell.length_c   1.000
_cell.angle_alpha   90.00
_cell.angle_beta   90.00
_cell.angle_gamma   90.00
#
_symmetry.space_group_name_H-M   'P 1'
#
loop_
_entity.id
_entity.type
_entity.pdbx_description
1 polymer ?
#
loop_
_entity_poly.entity_id
_entity_poly.type
_entity_poly.pdbx_seq_one_letter_code
_entity_poly.pdbx_strand_id
1 'polypeptide(L)'
;NSTVNVPSLRENPTIIPVLIRNHLEKVSQKDGFQTPELDSAALKVLCQYHWPENIRELHSVLDRILAVATSRNDISLNQIPLEISQPKIQPKKTKLNKLEYLQQRTLKRSVVLYGSGLHKGLKTGLILQPLPPESGIIFSHISSGQTIPARLENIISTNYSTTLHKGKASVATIEHIMAVLHMYHITNLLIKVGDEVPVMDGSSKDFCELIEDGGIEEQDKSCQELIIDKKYTFGTYEKGSSHISIEPSDTFKVSYHMEYPAPIGVMDHTFENIDDKKFKEE
;
A
#
# COMPACT_ATOMS: atom_id res chain seq x y z
N ASN A 1 33.01 -0.50 3.45
CA ASN A 1 31.74 -0.42 4.19
C ASN A 1 31.43 -1.76 4.81
N SER A 2 31.82 -1.95 6.08
CA SER A 2 31.51 -3.16 6.84
C SER A 2 30.06 -3.07 7.31
N THR A 3 29.16 -3.78 6.64
CA THR A 3 27.77 -3.95 7.10
C THR A 3 27.78 -4.81 8.36
N VAL A 4 27.51 -4.18 9.51
CA VAL A 4 27.28 -4.90 10.77
C VAL A 4 25.97 -5.66 10.62
N ASN A 5 26.06 -6.97 10.44
CA ASN A 5 24.90 -7.86 10.36
C ASN A 5 24.35 -8.05 11.78
N VAL A 6 23.18 -7.48 12.06
CA VAL A 6 22.50 -7.67 13.35
C VAL A 6 21.62 -8.91 13.22
N PRO A 7 21.92 -10.01 13.94
CA PRO A 7 21.16 -11.25 13.84
C PRO A 7 19.70 -11.02 14.27
N SER A 8 18.80 -11.84 13.74
CA SER A 8 17.38 -11.71 14.07
C SER A 8 17.08 -12.22 15.48
N LEU A 9 16.11 -11.62 16.19
CA LEU A 9 15.73 -12.06 17.54
C LEU A 9 15.24 -13.52 17.58
N ARG A 10 14.69 -14.03 16.47
CA ARG A 10 14.31 -15.45 16.31
C ARG A 10 15.52 -16.40 16.30
N GLU A 11 16.68 -15.95 15.82
CA GLU A 11 17.90 -16.74 15.75
C GLU A 11 18.63 -16.76 17.10
N ASN A 12 18.31 -15.83 18.00
CA ASN A 12 18.85 -15.79 19.34
C ASN A 12 17.81 -15.28 20.38
N PRO A 13 16.77 -16.07 20.70
CA PRO A 13 15.72 -15.63 21.62
C PRO A 13 16.24 -15.41 23.05
N THR A 14 17.42 -15.97 23.40
CA THR A 14 18.03 -15.77 24.72
C THR A 14 18.49 -14.33 24.97
N ILE A 15 18.61 -13.51 23.93
CA ILE A 15 18.94 -12.08 24.05
C ILE A 15 17.72 -11.21 24.37
N ILE A 16 16.50 -11.69 24.08
CA ILE A 16 15.24 -10.94 24.23
C ILE A 16 15.02 -10.42 25.66
N PRO A 17 15.24 -11.21 26.73
CA PRO A 17 15.10 -10.71 28.11
C PRO A 17 16.02 -9.54 28.44
N VAL A 18 17.25 -9.55 27.90
CA VAL A 18 18.23 -8.47 28.11
C VAL A 18 17.81 -7.20 27.37
N LEU A 19 17.32 -7.34 26.13
CA LEU A 19 16.84 -6.20 25.33
C LEU A 19 15.60 -5.55 25.93
N ILE A 20 14.66 -6.35 26.44
CA ILE A 20 13.49 -5.85 27.16
C ILE A 20 13.94 -5.03 28.36
N ARG A 21 14.80 -5.59 29.21
CA ARG A 21 15.31 -4.90 30.40
C ARG A 21 15.97 -3.57 30.05
N ASN A 22 16.89 -3.57 29.08
CA ASN A 22 17.60 -2.37 28.66
C ASN A 22 16.66 -1.28 28.14
N HIS A 23 15.64 -1.66 27.35
CA HIS A 23 14.67 -0.71 26.82
C HIS A 23 13.79 -0.13 27.93
N LEU A 24 13.29 -0.97 28.84
CA LEU A 24 12.47 -0.52 29.96
C LEU A 24 13.23 0.39 30.91
N GLU A 25 14.48 0.07 31.26
CA GLU A 25 15.35 0.93 32.07
C GLU A 25 15.57 2.29 31.41
N LYS A 26 15.82 2.31 30.09
CA LYS A 26 16.02 3.53 29.32
C LYS A 26 14.79 4.43 29.29
N VAL A 27 13.61 3.85 29.08
CA VAL A 27 12.34 4.59 29.08
C VAL A 27 12.02 5.11 30.48
N SER A 28 12.25 4.29 31.51
CA SER A 28 11.97 4.64 32.91
C SER A 28 12.87 5.77 33.42
N GLN A 29 14.16 5.77 33.07
CA GLN A 29 15.10 6.86 33.37
C GLN A 29 14.71 8.17 32.68
N LYS A 30 14.27 8.10 31.42
CA LYS A 30 13.88 9.27 30.64
C LYS A 30 12.63 9.94 31.22
N ASP A 31 11.68 9.14 31.68
CA ASP A 31 10.35 9.60 32.09
C ASP A 31 10.19 9.66 33.62
N GLY A 32 11.24 9.35 34.38
CA GLY A 32 11.33 9.57 35.83
C GLY A 32 10.51 8.60 36.69
N PHE A 33 10.30 7.37 36.25
CA PHE A 33 9.52 6.35 36.99
C PHE A 33 10.34 5.08 37.26
N GLN A 34 9.82 4.21 38.14
CA GLN A 34 10.47 2.94 38.51
C GLN A 34 10.42 1.95 37.35
N THR A 35 11.54 1.27 37.06
CA THR A 35 11.60 0.27 35.98
C THR A 35 10.57 -0.84 36.20
N PRO A 36 9.66 -1.09 35.24
CA PRO A 36 8.67 -2.15 35.35
C PRO A 36 9.30 -3.54 35.32
N GLU A 37 8.81 -4.44 36.17
CA GLU A 37 9.16 -5.86 36.11
C GLU A 37 8.18 -6.64 35.22
N LEU A 38 8.70 -7.59 34.42
CA LEU A 38 7.84 -8.48 33.63
C LEU A 38 7.52 -9.74 34.42
N ASP A 39 6.25 -10.13 34.40
CA ASP A 39 5.86 -11.43 34.89
C ASP A 39 6.48 -12.56 34.02
N SER A 40 6.68 -13.74 34.62
CA SER A 40 7.32 -14.87 33.95
C SER A 40 6.54 -15.43 32.74
N ALA A 41 5.22 -15.30 32.72
CA ALA A 41 4.36 -15.74 31.62
C ALA A 41 4.39 -14.75 30.44
N ALA A 42 4.37 -13.45 30.70
CA ALA A 42 4.55 -12.37 29.75
C ALA A 42 5.94 -12.45 29.09
N LEU A 43 7.00 -12.65 29.89
CA LEU A 43 8.35 -12.84 29.38
C LEU A 43 8.44 -14.08 28.46
N LYS A 44 7.82 -15.19 28.87
CA LYS A 44 7.79 -16.42 28.07
C LYS A 44 7.12 -16.19 26.72
N VAL A 45 5.98 -15.50 26.70
CA VAL A 45 5.26 -15.14 25.47
C VAL A 45 6.11 -14.26 24.56
N LEU A 46 6.75 -13.22 25.10
CA LEU A 46 7.63 -12.34 24.33
C LEU A 46 8.87 -13.07 23.78
N CYS A 47 9.41 -14.06 24.51
CA CYS A 47 10.54 -14.87 24.03
C CYS A 47 10.13 -15.89 22.95
N GLN A 48 8.86 -16.29 22.90
CA GLN A 48 8.33 -17.25 21.93
C GLN A 48 7.83 -16.58 20.64
N TYR A 49 7.66 -15.26 20.66
CA TYR A 49 7.24 -14.50 19.49
C TYR A 49 8.38 -14.34 18.48
N HIS A 50 8.05 -14.30 17.19
CA HIS A 50 9.03 -14.39 16.10
C HIS A 50 9.66 -13.05 15.71
N TRP A 51 9.11 -11.93 16.20
CA TRP A 51 9.62 -10.56 15.97
C TRP A 51 10.01 -10.28 14.51
N PRO A 52 9.07 -10.32 13.53
CA PRO A 52 9.35 -10.07 12.12
C PRO A 52 10.12 -8.77 11.84
N GLU A 53 9.83 -7.68 12.56
CA GLU A 53 10.54 -6.39 12.45
C GLU A 53 11.68 -6.27 13.48
N ASN A 54 12.15 -7.40 14.02
CA ASN A 54 13.31 -7.56 14.91
C ASN A 54 13.19 -6.63 16.15
N ILE A 55 14.30 -6.05 16.62
CA ILE A 55 14.34 -5.19 17.81
C ILE A 55 13.41 -3.97 17.72
N ARG A 56 13.11 -3.48 16.51
CA ARG A 56 12.22 -2.32 16.31
C ARG A 56 10.79 -2.65 16.74
N GLU A 57 10.32 -3.83 16.38
CA GLU A 57 9.00 -4.33 16.77
C GLU A 57 8.91 -4.55 18.28
N LEU A 58 9.94 -5.20 18.84
CA LEU A 58 10.05 -5.44 20.28
C LEU A 58 9.90 -4.13 21.06
N HIS A 59 10.64 -3.10 20.69
CA HIS A 59 10.54 -1.78 21.34
C HIS A 59 9.17 -1.14 21.16
N SER A 60 8.62 -1.15 19.94
CA SER A 60 7.29 -0.57 19.66
C SER A 60 6.16 -1.24 20.45
N VAL A 61 6.27 -2.55 20.66
CA VAL A 61 5.35 -3.32 21.50
C VAL A 61 5.50 -2.95 22.97
N LEU A 62 6.74 -2.88 23.48
CA LEU A 62 7.00 -2.46 24.86
C LEU A 62 6.50 -1.03 25.12
N ASP A 63 6.72 -0.11 24.19
CA ASP A 63 6.23 1.27 24.29
C ASP A 63 4.69 1.32 24.36
N ARG A 64 4.00 0.46 23.58
CA ARG A 64 2.54 0.34 23.61
C ARG A 64 2.03 -0.26 24.92
N ILE A 65 2.71 -1.30 25.43
CA ILE A 65 2.38 -1.90 26.73
C ILE A 65 2.46 -0.84 27.83
N LEU A 66 3.54 -0.05 27.86
CA LEU A 66 3.73 1.03 28.83
C LEU A 66 2.70 2.15 28.70
N ALA A 67 2.28 2.49 27.47
CA ALA A 67 1.29 3.53 27.23
C ALA A 67 -0.12 3.16 27.75
N VAL A 68 -0.45 1.87 27.79
CA VAL A 68 -1.79 1.36 28.14
C VAL A 68 -1.82 0.77 29.56
N ALA A 69 -0.67 0.55 30.19
CA ALA A 69 -0.58 -0.03 31.53
C ALA A 69 -1.23 0.86 32.60
N THR A 70 -2.18 0.28 33.36
CA THR A 70 -2.84 0.92 34.52
C THR A 70 -1.95 1.03 35.75
N SER A 71 -0.91 0.19 35.86
CA SER A 71 0.19 0.28 36.82
C SER A 71 1.50 0.20 36.06
N ARG A 72 2.46 1.10 36.34
CA ARG A 72 3.76 1.17 35.65
C ARG A 72 4.84 0.31 36.29
N ASN A 73 4.54 -0.39 37.38
CA ASN A 73 5.53 -1.16 38.13
C ASN A 73 5.63 -2.62 37.66
N ASP A 74 4.55 -3.19 37.11
CA ASP A 74 4.51 -4.59 36.70
C ASP A 74 3.83 -4.74 35.33
N ILE A 75 4.46 -5.53 34.44
CA ILE A 75 3.93 -5.93 33.14
C ILE A 75 3.46 -7.38 33.24
N SER A 76 2.14 -7.55 33.29
CA SER A 76 1.45 -8.84 33.37
C SER A 76 1.03 -9.35 31.98
N LEU A 77 0.80 -10.66 31.84
CA LEU A 77 0.41 -11.30 30.57
C LEU A 77 -0.82 -10.66 29.91
N ASN A 78 -1.79 -10.19 30.71
CA ASN A 78 -3.00 -9.52 30.21
C ASN A 78 -2.74 -8.16 29.54
N GLN A 79 -1.57 -7.57 29.76
CA GLN A 79 -1.13 -6.34 29.10
C GLN A 79 -0.36 -6.60 27.81
N ILE A 80 0.04 -7.85 27.56
CA ILE A 80 0.67 -8.22 26.29
C ILE A 80 -0.38 -8.23 25.18
N PRO A 81 -0.16 -7.49 24.06
CA PRO A 81 -1.10 -7.44 22.95
C PRO A 81 -1.54 -8.83 22.49
N LEU A 82 -2.83 -8.98 22.20
CA LEU A 82 -3.45 -10.27 21.87
C LEU A 82 -2.78 -10.97 20.68
N GLU A 83 -2.20 -10.18 19.77
CA GLU A 83 -1.46 -10.65 18.59
C GLU A 83 -0.18 -11.43 18.94
N ILE A 84 0.34 -11.20 20.15
CA ILE A 84 1.55 -11.83 20.70
C ILE A 84 1.15 -12.92 21.70
N SER A 85 0.11 -12.70 22.51
CA SER A 85 -0.36 -13.62 23.57
C SER A 85 -1.08 -14.86 23.07
N GLN A 86 -1.71 -14.81 21.90
CA GLN A 86 -2.39 -15.98 21.35
C GLN A 86 -1.45 -16.76 20.43
N PRO A 87 -1.35 -18.10 20.57
CA PRO A 87 -0.79 -18.91 19.51
C PRO A 87 -1.72 -18.70 18.31
N LYS A 88 -1.27 -17.89 17.33
CA LYS A 88 -1.97 -17.79 16.05
C LYS A 88 -2.23 -19.23 15.62
N ILE A 89 -3.50 -19.54 15.32
CA ILE A 89 -3.84 -20.57 14.34
C ILE A 89 -2.77 -20.40 13.28
N GLN A 90 -1.86 -21.37 13.18
CA GLN A 90 -0.84 -21.28 12.14
C GLN A 90 -1.66 -21.04 10.89
N PRO A 91 -1.43 -19.93 10.14
CA PRO A 91 -1.96 -19.90 8.80
C PRO A 91 -1.51 -21.24 8.23
N LYS A 92 -2.47 -22.04 7.75
CA LYS A 92 -2.13 -23.24 6.97
C LYS A 92 -0.97 -22.77 6.12
N LYS A 93 0.15 -23.47 6.18
CA LYS A 93 1.21 -23.29 5.19
C LYS A 93 0.57 -23.65 3.85
N THR A 94 -0.23 -22.76 3.27
CA THR A 94 -0.05 -22.38 1.89
C THR A 94 1.44 -22.15 1.86
N LYS A 95 2.14 -23.05 1.17
CA LYS A 95 3.53 -22.79 0.82
C LYS A 95 3.51 -21.31 0.39
N LEU A 96 4.14 -20.41 1.14
CA LEU A 96 4.59 -19.18 0.54
C LEU A 96 5.58 -19.69 -0.49
N ASN A 97 5.06 -19.96 -1.69
CA ASN A 97 5.88 -20.05 -2.87
C ASN A 97 6.66 -18.74 -2.82
N LYS A 98 7.96 -18.85 -2.54
CA LYS A 98 9.03 -17.94 -2.95
C LYS A 98 8.44 -16.65 -3.51
N LEU A 99 8.38 -15.56 -2.72
CA LEU A 99 7.96 -14.20 -3.12
C LEU A 99 7.87 -14.15 -4.65
N GLU A 100 6.67 -14.33 -5.20
CA GLU A 100 6.52 -14.42 -6.65
C GLU A 100 6.80 -13.02 -7.19
N TYR A 101 8.07 -12.80 -7.47
CA TYR A 101 8.56 -11.63 -8.14
C TYR A 101 7.90 -11.60 -9.53
N LEU A 102 6.81 -10.83 -9.65
CA LEU A 102 6.23 -10.55 -10.96
C LEU A 102 7.31 -9.89 -11.81
N GLN A 103 7.44 -10.29 -13.07
CA GLN A 103 8.30 -9.55 -13.98
C GLN A 103 7.73 -8.16 -14.17
N GLN A 104 8.60 -7.15 -14.17
CA GLN A 104 8.22 -5.81 -14.56
C GLN A 104 7.67 -5.83 -15.99
N ARG A 105 6.70 -4.97 -16.28
CA ARG A 105 6.05 -4.88 -17.59
C ARG A 105 6.03 -3.47 -18.12
N THR A 106 6.10 -3.37 -19.43
CA THR A 106 5.99 -2.16 -20.23
C THR A 106 5.17 -2.45 -21.49
N LEU A 107 5.04 -1.49 -22.40
CA LEU A 107 4.41 -1.72 -23.70
C LEU A 107 5.44 -2.17 -24.77
N LYS A 108 5.02 -2.96 -25.76
CA LYS A 108 5.88 -3.31 -26.91
C LYS A 108 6.11 -2.13 -27.84
N ARG A 109 5.13 -1.22 -27.93
CA ARG A 109 5.21 -0.02 -28.77
C ARG A 109 4.44 1.13 -28.16
N SER A 110 4.76 2.33 -28.64
CA SER A 110 3.99 3.52 -28.26
C SER A 110 2.59 3.49 -28.87
N VAL A 111 1.62 3.99 -28.13
CA VAL A 111 0.21 4.11 -28.55
C VAL A 111 -0.33 5.50 -28.20
N VAL A 112 -1.33 5.94 -28.95
CA VAL A 112 -1.91 7.27 -28.84
C VAL A 112 -3.42 7.16 -28.76
N LEU A 113 -4.01 7.89 -27.82
CA LEU A 113 -5.46 8.07 -27.69
C LEU A 113 -5.78 9.55 -27.82
N TYR A 114 -6.85 9.86 -28.55
CA TYR A 114 -7.39 11.21 -28.70
C TYR A 114 -8.77 11.27 -28.05
N GLY A 115 -9.00 12.26 -27.19
CA GLY A 115 -10.26 12.42 -26.48
C GLY A 115 -10.56 13.85 -26.04
N SER A 116 -11.61 14.01 -25.24
CA SER A 116 -11.98 15.28 -24.60
C SER A 116 -11.74 15.19 -23.09
N GLY A 117 -11.16 16.23 -22.48
CA GLY A 117 -10.94 16.29 -21.03
C GLY A 117 -12.26 16.58 -20.29
N LEU A 118 -12.49 15.94 -19.14
CA LEU A 118 -13.76 16.02 -18.41
C LEU A 118 -14.02 17.40 -17.82
N HIS A 119 -13.00 18.02 -17.21
CA HIS A 119 -13.20 19.27 -16.49
C HIS A 119 -13.04 20.51 -17.38
N LYS A 120 -12.25 20.43 -18.45
CA LYS A 120 -11.96 21.58 -19.32
C LYS A 120 -12.63 21.53 -20.71
N GLY A 121 -13.17 20.38 -21.13
CA GLY A 121 -13.80 20.22 -22.46
C GLY A 121 -12.87 20.42 -23.66
N LEU A 122 -11.56 20.55 -23.42
CA LEU A 122 -10.55 20.71 -24.45
C LEU A 122 -10.19 19.35 -25.04
N LYS A 123 -9.95 19.31 -26.36
CA LYS A 123 -9.38 18.12 -27.01
C LYS A 123 -8.01 17.86 -26.40
N THR A 124 -7.87 16.75 -25.70
CA THR A 124 -6.61 16.30 -25.10
C THR A 124 -6.20 14.98 -25.72
N GLY A 125 -4.90 14.76 -25.79
CA GLY A 125 -4.31 13.53 -26.29
C GLY A 125 -3.50 12.87 -25.18
N LEU A 126 -3.48 11.56 -25.20
CA LEU A 126 -2.68 10.72 -24.32
C LEU A 126 -1.72 9.91 -25.18
N ILE A 127 -0.43 9.95 -24.89
CA ILE A 127 0.58 9.12 -25.54
C ILE A 127 1.21 8.23 -24.47
N LEU A 128 1.17 6.92 -24.68
CA LEU A 128 1.84 5.94 -23.83
C LEU A 128 3.10 5.49 -24.53
N GLN A 129 4.24 5.61 -23.84
CA GLN A 129 5.52 5.17 -24.37
C GLN A 129 6.20 4.21 -23.39
N PRO A 130 6.76 3.10 -23.87
CA PRO A 130 7.44 2.17 -23.00
C PRO A 130 8.69 2.78 -22.37
N LEU A 131 8.92 2.44 -21.11
CA LEU A 131 10.14 2.81 -20.41
C LEU A 131 10.98 1.56 -20.05
N PRO A 132 12.30 1.73 -19.87
CA PRO A 132 13.18 0.69 -19.33
C PRO A 132 12.76 0.23 -17.93
N PRO A 133 13.27 -0.91 -17.45
CA PRO A 133 13.02 -1.40 -16.10
C PRO A 133 13.36 -0.35 -15.02
N GLU A 134 12.68 -0.43 -13.89
CA GLU A 134 12.87 0.42 -12.69
C GLU A 134 12.54 1.91 -12.89
N SER A 135 11.96 2.28 -14.04
CA SER A 135 11.54 3.65 -14.32
C SER A 135 10.30 4.06 -13.52
N GLY A 136 9.38 3.12 -13.28
CA GLY A 136 8.06 3.40 -12.73
C GLY A 136 7.12 4.05 -13.74
N ILE A 137 5.97 4.52 -13.23
CA ILE A 137 5.00 5.29 -14.00
C ILE A 137 5.33 6.78 -13.91
N ILE A 138 5.55 7.42 -15.05
CA ILE A 138 5.95 8.82 -15.15
C ILE A 138 4.99 9.56 -16.06
N PHE A 139 4.38 10.63 -15.56
CA PHE A 139 3.62 11.57 -16.39
C PHE A 139 4.53 12.63 -16.96
N SER A 140 4.22 13.15 -18.15
CA SER A 140 4.93 14.27 -18.78
C SER A 140 3.95 15.20 -19.45
N HIS A 141 4.06 16.49 -19.15
CA HIS A 141 3.16 17.48 -19.74
C HIS A 141 3.56 17.75 -21.20
N ILE A 142 2.65 17.55 -22.16
CA ILE A 142 2.94 17.60 -23.60
C ILE A 142 3.54 18.95 -24.03
N SER A 143 3.08 20.06 -23.45
CA SER A 143 3.55 21.40 -23.88
C SER A 143 4.92 21.79 -23.29
N SER A 144 5.25 21.31 -22.10
CA SER A 144 6.46 21.76 -21.37
C SER A 144 7.53 20.68 -21.30
N GLY A 145 7.19 19.42 -21.55
CA GLY A 145 8.05 18.26 -21.39
C GLY A 145 8.39 17.92 -19.93
N GLN A 146 7.93 18.73 -18.96
CA GLN A 146 8.22 18.51 -17.56
C GLN A 146 7.58 17.20 -17.08
N THR A 147 8.35 16.41 -16.32
CA THR A 147 7.95 15.08 -15.85
C THR A 147 7.50 15.10 -14.40
N ILE A 148 6.51 14.27 -14.09
CA ILE A 148 5.92 14.07 -12.76
C ILE A 148 5.83 12.56 -12.50
N PRO A 149 6.71 11.99 -11.66
CA PRO A 149 6.57 10.59 -11.24
C PRO A 149 5.26 10.37 -10.48
N ALA A 150 4.54 9.28 -10.78
CA ALA A 150 3.31 8.91 -10.09
C ALA A 150 3.62 8.35 -8.68
N ARG A 151 3.96 9.24 -7.76
CA ARG A 151 4.34 8.93 -6.38
C ARG A 151 3.50 9.76 -5.41
N LEU A 152 3.27 9.21 -4.20
CA LEU A 152 2.48 9.86 -3.15
C LEU A 152 2.94 11.30 -2.86
N GLU A 153 4.25 11.55 -2.88
CA GLU A 153 4.86 12.88 -2.67
C GLU A 153 4.42 13.95 -3.69
N ASN A 154 3.95 13.54 -4.87
CA ASN A 154 3.53 14.45 -5.94
C ASN A 154 1.99 14.57 -6.01
N ILE A 155 1.22 13.94 -5.10
CA ILE A 155 -0.23 14.04 -5.09
C ILE A 155 -0.64 15.33 -4.37
N ILE A 156 -1.39 16.19 -5.07
CA ILE A 156 -2.01 17.40 -4.51
C ILE A 156 -3.49 17.31 -4.83
N SER A 157 -4.24 16.63 -3.97
CA SER A 157 -5.68 16.46 -4.16
C SER A 157 -6.37 17.82 -4.26
N THR A 158 -6.99 18.09 -5.40
CA THR A 158 -7.90 19.22 -5.62
C THR A 158 -9.29 18.59 -5.78
N ASN A 159 -10.20 18.86 -4.85
CA ASN A 159 -11.56 18.30 -4.76
C ASN A 159 -12.08 17.63 -6.05
N TYR A 160 -12.47 16.35 -5.94
CA TYR A 160 -13.10 15.49 -6.97
C TYR A 160 -12.20 14.65 -7.89
N SER A 161 -10.88 14.85 -7.93
CA SER A 161 -9.97 13.96 -8.69
C SER A 161 -8.58 13.84 -8.07
N THR A 162 -7.84 12.78 -8.46
CA THR A 162 -6.43 12.66 -8.07
C THR A 162 -5.57 13.47 -9.03
N THR A 163 -4.88 14.47 -8.48
CA THR A 163 -4.01 15.35 -9.27
C THR A 163 -2.56 15.17 -8.86
N LEU A 164 -1.70 14.94 -9.85
CA LEU A 164 -0.25 14.99 -9.70
C LEU A 164 0.26 16.41 -9.97
N HIS A 165 1.24 16.85 -9.20
CA HIS A 165 1.86 18.15 -9.37
C HIS A 165 3.35 18.10 -9.03
N LYS A 166 4.17 18.74 -9.88
CA LYS A 166 5.59 18.95 -9.61
C LYS A 166 6.10 20.18 -10.35
N GLY A 167 6.56 21.17 -9.59
CA GLY A 167 7.04 22.43 -10.15
C GLY A 167 5.92 23.23 -10.80
N LYS A 168 5.93 23.35 -12.13
CA LYS A 168 4.89 24.07 -12.89
C LYS A 168 3.93 23.14 -13.62
N ALA A 169 4.20 21.84 -13.62
CA ALA A 169 3.38 20.86 -14.29
C ALA A 169 2.36 20.25 -13.32
N SER A 170 1.15 20.05 -13.81
CA SER A 170 0.08 19.33 -13.11
C SER A 170 -0.67 18.44 -14.09
N VAL A 171 -1.11 17.28 -13.63
CA VAL A 171 -1.98 16.37 -14.38
C VAL A 171 -3.09 15.90 -13.46
N ALA A 172 -4.34 16.20 -13.81
CA ALA A 172 -5.53 15.80 -13.08
C ALA A 172 -6.16 14.52 -13.66
N THR A 173 -7.03 13.90 -12.85
CA THR A 173 -7.89 12.76 -13.25
C THR A 173 -7.09 11.51 -13.64
N ILE A 174 -6.03 11.19 -12.89
CA ILE A 174 -5.13 10.06 -13.20
C ILE A 174 -5.68 8.69 -12.77
N GLU A 175 -6.71 8.67 -11.92
CA GLU A 175 -7.22 7.48 -11.24
C GLU A 175 -7.63 6.35 -12.19
N HIS A 176 -8.34 6.64 -13.29
CA HIS A 176 -8.83 5.61 -14.21
C HIS A 176 -7.70 4.91 -14.96
N ILE A 177 -6.76 5.68 -15.52
CA ILE A 177 -5.60 5.10 -16.20
C ILE A 177 -4.72 4.34 -15.21
N MET A 178 -4.54 4.84 -13.99
CA MET A 178 -3.77 4.13 -12.97
C MET A 178 -4.42 2.80 -12.56
N ALA A 179 -5.75 2.73 -12.49
CA ALA A 179 -6.46 1.49 -12.24
C ALA A 179 -6.20 0.46 -13.35
N VAL A 180 -6.25 0.87 -14.61
CA VAL A 180 -5.95 0.00 -15.76
C VAL A 180 -4.49 -0.47 -15.71
N LEU A 181 -3.54 0.43 -15.50
CA LEU A 181 -2.13 0.06 -15.41
C LEU A 181 -1.86 -0.93 -14.28
N HIS A 182 -2.54 -0.77 -13.14
CA HIS A 182 -2.46 -1.70 -12.03
C HIS A 182 -2.98 -3.09 -12.40
N MET A 183 -4.17 -3.18 -13.02
CA MET A 183 -4.79 -4.44 -13.41
C MET A 183 -4.01 -5.17 -14.52
N TYR A 184 -3.37 -4.43 -15.43
CA TYR A 184 -2.51 -5.00 -16.47
C TYR A 184 -1.06 -5.23 -16.01
N HIS A 185 -0.76 -4.94 -14.73
CA HIS A 185 0.57 -5.02 -14.12
C HIS A 185 1.66 -4.23 -14.84
N ILE A 186 1.31 -3.12 -15.50
CA ILE A 186 2.29 -2.24 -16.16
C ILE A 186 3.07 -1.48 -15.08
N THR A 187 4.39 -1.66 -15.06
CA THR A 187 5.27 -1.07 -14.05
C THR A 187 6.08 0.11 -14.57
N ASN A 188 6.40 0.13 -15.87
CA ASN A 188 7.28 1.12 -16.47
C ASN A 188 6.62 1.78 -17.68
N LEU A 189 6.24 3.05 -17.56
CA LEU A 189 5.53 3.73 -18.64
C LEU A 189 5.69 5.25 -18.55
N LEU A 190 5.91 5.88 -19.70
CA LEU A 190 5.83 7.33 -19.86
C LEU A 190 4.46 7.70 -20.44
N ILE A 191 3.73 8.51 -19.70
CA ILE A 191 2.40 8.98 -20.06
C ILE A 191 2.49 10.46 -20.40
N LYS A 192 2.44 10.80 -21.69
CA LYS A 192 2.40 12.20 -22.13
C LYS A 192 0.96 12.66 -22.26
N VAL A 193 0.63 13.73 -21.57
CA VAL A 193 -0.73 14.27 -21.51
C VAL A 193 -0.71 15.79 -21.29
N GLY A 194 -1.83 16.47 -21.55
CA GLY A 194 -2.00 17.86 -21.14
C GLY A 194 -2.25 18.00 -19.64
N ASP A 195 -3.03 19.01 -19.25
CA ASP A 195 -3.39 19.25 -17.84
C ASP A 195 -4.26 18.14 -17.22
N GLU A 196 -4.89 17.30 -18.04
CA GLU A 196 -5.90 16.32 -17.61
C GLU A 196 -5.88 15.10 -18.53
N VAL A 197 -6.02 13.91 -17.93
CA VAL A 197 -6.22 12.65 -18.66
C VAL A 197 -7.59 12.67 -19.35
N PRO A 198 -7.70 12.31 -20.64
CA PRO A 198 -8.99 12.25 -21.33
C PRO A 198 -9.91 11.23 -20.64
N VAL A 199 -11.13 11.63 -20.29
CA VAL A 199 -12.07 10.74 -19.57
C VAL A 199 -12.89 9.87 -20.53
N MET A 200 -12.83 10.16 -21.83
CA MET A 200 -13.51 9.40 -22.88
C MET A 200 -15.01 9.25 -22.61
N ASP A 201 -15.52 8.03 -22.35
CA ASP A 201 -16.91 7.75 -21.98
C ASP A 201 -17.16 7.74 -20.46
N GLY A 202 -16.14 8.02 -19.65
CA GLY A 202 -16.20 7.95 -18.18
C GLY A 202 -15.72 6.62 -17.59
N SER A 203 -15.53 5.58 -18.42
CA SER A 203 -15.08 4.26 -18.00
C SER A 203 -13.57 4.08 -18.20
N SER A 204 -13.07 2.88 -17.89
CA SER A 204 -11.69 2.46 -18.13
C SER A 204 -11.50 1.67 -19.44
N LYS A 205 -12.58 1.44 -20.20
CA LYS A 205 -12.58 0.53 -21.35
C LYS A 205 -11.60 0.94 -22.45
N ASP A 206 -11.61 2.22 -22.82
CA ASP A 206 -10.73 2.75 -23.86
C ASP A 206 -9.24 2.64 -23.48
N PHE A 207 -8.92 2.75 -22.19
CA PHE A 207 -7.55 2.53 -21.72
C PHE A 207 -7.16 1.05 -21.79
N CYS A 208 -8.07 0.12 -21.45
CA CYS A 208 -7.83 -1.30 -21.61
C CYS A 208 -7.51 -1.65 -23.08
N GLU A 209 -8.34 -1.19 -24.01
CA GLU A 209 -8.13 -1.37 -25.45
C GLU A 209 -6.80 -0.76 -25.92
N LEU A 210 -6.45 0.43 -25.42
CA LEU A 210 -5.19 1.09 -25.74
C LEU A 210 -3.95 0.29 -25.25
N ILE A 211 -4.01 -0.30 -24.06
CA ILE A 211 -2.93 -1.13 -23.51
C ILE A 211 -2.80 -2.44 -24.29
N GLU A 212 -3.92 -3.10 -24.59
CA GLU A 212 -3.97 -4.31 -25.43
C GLU A 212 -3.39 -4.02 -26.82
N ASP A 213 -3.79 -2.91 -27.43
CA ASP A 213 -3.26 -2.44 -28.69
C ASP A 213 -1.76 -2.25 -28.60
N GLY A 214 -1.23 -1.59 -27.56
CA GLY A 214 0.20 -1.39 -27.36
C GLY A 214 0.99 -2.68 -27.18
N GLY A 215 0.32 -3.73 -26.70
CA GLY A 215 0.89 -5.03 -26.38
C GLY A 215 1.80 -4.98 -25.15
N ILE A 216 1.77 -6.01 -24.32
CA ILE A 216 2.56 -6.07 -23.08
C ILE A 216 3.92 -6.73 -23.34
N GLU A 217 4.98 -6.13 -22.82
CA GLU A 217 6.33 -6.68 -22.81
C GLU A 217 6.81 -6.89 -21.37
N GLU A 218 7.18 -8.13 -21.04
CA GLU A 218 7.86 -8.46 -19.78
C GLU A 218 9.33 -8.07 -19.87
N GLN A 219 9.85 -7.52 -18.78
CA GLN A 219 11.20 -7.01 -18.65
C GLN A 219 12.02 -7.88 -17.72
N ASP A 220 13.36 -7.80 -17.81
CA ASP A 220 14.32 -8.67 -17.11
C ASP A 220 14.46 -8.42 -15.60
N LYS A 221 13.66 -7.50 -15.04
CA LYS A 221 13.65 -7.14 -13.63
C LYS A 221 12.36 -7.59 -12.96
N SER A 222 12.50 -8.02 -11.72
CA SER A 222 11.37 -8.29 -10.83
C SER A 222 10.75 -7.02 -10.27
N CYS A 223 9.43 -7.05 -10.08
CA CYS A 223 8.65 -6.13 -9.26
C CYS A 223 8.35 -6.79 -7.91
N GLN A 224 8.35 -5.98 -6.85
CA GLN A 224 7.88 -6.40 -5.53
C GLN A 224 6.45 -5.91 -5.35
N GLU A 225 5.55 -6.81 -4.99
CA GLU A 225 4.20 -6.43 -4.61
C GLU A 225 4.14 -5.91 -3.17
N LEU A 226 3.23 -4.97 -2.92
CA LEU A 226 2.93 -4.50 -1.58
C LEU A 226 2.07 -5.54 -0.86
N ILE A 227 2.64 -6.22 0.13
CA ILE A 227 1.92 -7.20 0.93
C ILE A 227 1.22 -6.52 2.11
N ILE A 228 -0.09 -6.69 2.18
CA ILE A 228 -0.90 -6.25 3.32
C ILE A 228 -0.84 -7.31 4.41
N ASP A 229 -0.16 -6.99 5.51
CA ASP A 229 0.14 -7.92 6.60
C ASP A 229 -0.96 -7.98 7.68
N LYS A 230 -1.74 -6.91 7.80
CA LYS A 230 -2.88 -6.77 8.72
C LYS A 230 -3.87 -5.73 8.20
N LYS A 231 -5.01 -5.61 8.89
CA LYS A 231 -6.01 -4.60 8.58
C LYS A 231 -5.52 -3.21 8.98
N TYR A 232 -5.59 -2.27 8.03
CA TYR A 232 -5.45 -0.84 8.25
C TYR A 232 -6.78 -0.17 7.94
N THR A 233 -7.17 0.83 8.74
CA THR A 233 -8.42 1.57 8.55
C THR A 233 -8.18 3.05 8.80
N PHE A 234 -8.72 3.89 7.92
CA PHE A 234 -8.74 5.33 8.04
C PHE A 234 -10.19 5.83 7.97
N GLY A 235 -10.55 6.78 8.83
CA GLY A 235 -11.93 7.24 9.03
C GLY A 235 -12.63 6.59 10.22
N THR A 236 -13.93 6.83 10.36
CA THR A 236 -14.75 6.33 11.47
C THR A 236 -15.92 5.49 10.93
N TYR A 237 -16.38 4.53 11.73
CA TYR A 237 -17.58 3.73 11.44
C TYR A 237 -18.88 4.43 11.87
N GLU A 238 -18.82 5.74 12.14
CA GLU A 238 -19.99 6.50 12.55
C GLU A 238 -20.94 6.70 11.36
N LYS A 239 -22.24 6.68 11.62
CA LYS A 239 -23.25 6.82 10.55
C LYS A 239 -23.07 8.17 9.82
N GLY A 240 -22.93 8.11 8.51
CA GLY A 240 -22.69 9.28 7.65
C GLY A 240 -21.21 9.69 7.52
N SER A 241 -20.29 8.96 8.13
CA SER A 241 -18.84 9.15 7.94
C SER A 241 -18.30 8.20 6.86
N SER A 242 -17.31 8.66 6.10
CA SER A 242 -16.57 7.82 5.17
C SER A 242 -15.40 7.14 5.88
N HIS A 243 -15.15 5.89 5.51
CA HIS A 243 -13.95 5.16 5.92
C HIS A 243 -13.40 4.36 4.75
N ILE A 244 -12.10 4.11 4.78
CA ILE A 244 -11.40 3.22 3.86
C ILE A 244 -10.62 2.22 4.69
N SER A 245 -10.68 0.95 4.30
CA SER A 245 -9.91 -0.11 4.94
C SER A 245 -9.22 -0.99 3.91
N ILE A 246 -8.06 -1.49 4.27
CA ILE A 246 -7.29 -2.45 3.49
C ILE A 246 -6.86 -3.57 4.44
N GLU A 247 -7.04 -4.82 4.03
CA GLU A 247 -6.78 -5.99 4.87
C GLU A 247 -6.15 -7.13 4.05
N PRO A 248 -5.48 -8.10 4.71
CA PRO A 248 -4.83 -9.19 4.02
C PRO A 248 -5.84 -10.02 3.22
N SER A 249 -5.47 -10.37 2.00
CA SER A 249 -6.27 -11.20 1.09
C SER A 249 -5.34 -12.00 0.19
N ASP A 250 -5.75 -13.21 -0.20
CA ASP A 250 -5.03 -14.04 -1.18
C ASP A 250 -5.24 -13.55 -2.62
N THR A 251 -6.27 -12.72 -2.84
CA THR A 251 -6.65 -12.14 -4.14
C THR A 251 -6.83 -10.63 -4.04
N PHE A 252 -6.69 -9.92 -5.16
CA PHE A 252 -7.05 -8.50 -5.22
C PHE A 252 -8.57 -8.34 -5.27
N LYS A 253 -9.12 -7.70 -4.24
CA LYS A 253 -10.56 -7.48 -4.07
C LYS A 253 -10.83 -6.05 -3.63
N VAL A 254 -11.82 -5.41 -4.25
CA VAL A 254 -12.28 -4.06 -3.91
C VAL A 254 -13.77 -4.12 -3.60
N SER A 255 -14.13 -3.85 -2.34
CA SER A 255 -15.52 -3.69 -1.92
C SER A 255 -15.82 -2.21 -1.71
N TYR A 256 -16.92 -1.74 -2.29
CA TYR A 256 -17.38 -0.36 -2.17
C TYR A 256 -18.83 -0.33 -1.68
N HIS A 257 -19.05 0.44 -0.61
CA HIS A 257 -20.36 0.72 -0.04
C HIS A 257 -20.69 2.19 -0.24
N MET A 258 -21.87 2.47 -0.76
CA MET A 258 -22.31 3.82 -1.09
C MET A 258 -23.72 4.07 -0.55
N GLU A 259 -23.91 5.14 0.21
CA GLU A 259 -25.20 5.54 0.76
C GLU A 259 -25.53 6.96 0.29
N TYR A 260 -26.51 7.10 -0.61
CA TYR A 260 -27.06 8.39 -1.05
C TYR A 260 -28.52 8.53 -0.64
N PRO A 261 -29.02 9.77 -0.47
CA PRO A 261 -30.45 10.01 -0.32
C PRO A 261 -31.26 9.45 -1.49
N ALA A 262 -32.56 9.25 -1.26
CA ALA A 262 -33.49 8.87 -2.32
C ALA A 262 -33.40 9.84 -3.52
N PRO A 263 -33.48 9.33 -4.78
CA PRO A 263 -33.88 7.97 -5.16
C PRO A 263 -32.73 6.95 -5.28
N ILE A 264 -31.48 7.35 -5.05
CA ILE A 264 -30.30 6.50 -5.30
C ILE A 264 -30.21 5.37 -4.25
N GLY A 265 -30.36 5.72 -2.97
CA GLY A 265 -30.36 4.74 -1.88
C GLY A 265 -28.97 4.16 -1.59
N VAL A 266 -28.96 2.91 -1.09
CA VAL A 266 -27.75 2.19 -0.67
C VAL A 266 -27.33 1.22 -1.77
N MET A 267 -26.04 1.22 -2.09
CA MET A 267 -25.42 0.30 -3.04
C MET A 267 -24.19 -0.36 -2.44
N ASP A 268 -24.10 -1.66 -2.63
CA ASP A 268 -22.94 -2.47 -2.27
C ASP A 268 -22.44 -3.16 -3.54
N HIS A 269 -21.15 -3.02 -3.80
CA HIS A 269 -20.49 -3.71 -4.91
C HIS A 269 -19.16 -4.29 -4.45
N THR A 270 -18.81 -5.46 -4.97
CA THR A 270 -17.51 -6.09 -4.72
C THR A 270 -16.96 -6.62 -6.02
N PHE A 271 -15.82 -6.05 -6.43
CA PHE A 271 -15.00 -6.53 -7.51
C PHE A 271 -13.94 -7.49 -6.95
N GLU A 272 -13.76 -8.63 -7.61
CA GLU A 272 -12.67 -9.56 -7.32
C GLU A 272 -11.97 -9.92 -8.63
N ASN A 273 -10.66 -9.67 -8.68
CA ASN A 273 -9.82 -9.97 -9.82
C ASN A 273 -9.48 -11.47 -9.84
N ILE A 274 -10.35 -12.26 -10.47
CA ILE A 274 -10.22 -13.72 -10.59
C ILE A 274 -9.53 -14.10 -11.91
N ASP A 275 -9.61 -13.23 -12.94
CA ASP A 275 -8.92 -13.39 -14.21
C ASP A 275 -8.63 -12.04 -14.89
N ASP A 276 -7.61 -12.01 -15.76
CA ASP A 276 -7.12 -10.80 -16.44
C ASP A 276 -8.16 -10.13 -17.37
N LYS A 277 -9.26 -10.80 -17.71
CA LYS A 277 -10.29 -10.27 -18.63
C LYS A 277 -11.45 -9.62 -17.89
N LYS A 278 -11.74 -10.09 -16.69
CA LYS A 278 -12.88 -9.68 -15.89
C LYS A 278 -12.89 -8.18 -15.62
N PHE A 279 -11.73 -7.56 -15.39
CA PHE A 279 -11.64 -6.11 -15.20
C PHE A 279 -12.12 -5.28 -16.39
N LYS A 280 -12.01 -5.78 -17.62
CA LYS A 280 -12.50 -5.08 -18.81
C LYS A 280 -13.99 -5.33 -19.07
N GLU A 281 -14.48 -6.49 -18.65
CA GLU A 281 -15.85 -6.94 -18.89
C GLU A 281 -16.85 -6.39 -17.86
N GLU A 282 -16.42 -6.21 -16.61
CA GLU A 282 -17.19 -5.60 -15.50
C GLU A 282 -17.07 -4.08 -15.45
#